data_AF-A0A6L9MIQ0-F1
#
_entry.id   AF-A0A6L9MIQ0-F1
#
_cell.length_a   1.000
_cell.length_b   1.000
_cell.length_c   1.000
_cell.angle_alpha   90.00
_cell.angle_beta   90.00
_cell.angle_gamma   90.00
#
_symmetry.space_group_name_H-M   'P 1'
#
loop_
_entity.id
_entity.type
_entity.pdbx_description
1 polymer ?
#
loop_
_entity_poly.entity_id
_entity_poly.type
_entity_poly.pdbx_seq_one_letter_code
_entity_poly.pdbx_strand_id
1 'polypeptide(L)'
;MMIFKDAGTIVPVWQISRVDPGYIYIVENHGKYKIGKSKRGKNWLRAAKTWLPDMTLIGQKPFWGMSHHERCLHAGFSSYWYSGEWFDFTGDNDALDLLLEGFTAFSDDNPDKNSVDFVYWFNGKGMAEFLMEQASQKLSLPKFQKQESINQKPRY
;
A
#
# COMPACT_ATOMS: atom_id res chain seq x y z
N MET A 1 -1.97 22.19 6.06
CA MET A 1 -2.58 21.27 5.09
C MET A 1 -2.47 21.90 3.71
N MET A 2 -1.28 21.83 3.10
CA MET A 2 -0.93 22.58 1.89
C MET A 2 -0.72 21.66 0.66
N ILE A 3 -0.71 20.33 0.85
CA ILE A 3 -0.35 19.30 -0.14
C ILE A 3 -1.54 18.85 -1.02
N PHE A 4 -2.78 18.90 -0.50
CA PHE A 4 -3.97 18.42 -1.23
C PHE A 4 -4.89 19.56 -1.67
N LYS A 5 -4.33 20.69 -2.10
CA LYS A 5 -5.10 21.90 -2.45
C LYS A 5 -5.98 21.71 -3.69
N ASP A 6 -5.52 20.88 -4.63
CA ASP A 6 -6.16 20.72 -5.94
C ASP A 6 -7.20 19.61 -5.97
N ALA A 7 -7.71 19.20 -4.81
CA ALA A 7 -8.73 18.15 -4.71
C ALA A 7 -9.97 18.51 -5.56
N GLY A 8 -10.50 17.54 -6.30
CA GLY A 8 -11.62 17.72 -7.23
C GLY A 8 -11.23 18.13 -8.65
N THR A 9 -9.94 18.31 -8.94
CA THR A 9 -9.43 18.60 -10.29
C THR A 9 -8.74 17.38 -10.90
N ILE A 10 -8.08 17.55 -12.05
CA ILE A 10 -7.37 16.48 -12.78
C ILE A 10 -5.89 16.82 -12.84
N VAL A 11 -5.02 15.83 -12.62
CA VAL A 11 -3.58 15.93 -12.84
C VAL A 11 -3.35 16.17 -14.35
N PRO A 12 -2.77 17.32 -14.75
CA PRO A 12 -2.50 17.61 -16.15
C PRO A 12 -1.64 16.51 -16.79
N VAL A 13 -1.80 16.31 -18.10
CA VAL A 13 -1.11 15.28 -18.91
C VAL A 13 -1.58 13.85 -18.60
N TRP A 14 -1.61 13.45 -17.33
CA TRP A 14 -1.87 12.07 -16.90
C TRP A 14 -3.34 11.70 -16.76
N GLN A 15 -4.23 12.69 -16.76
CA GLN A 15 -5.69 12.49 -16.66
C GLN A 15 -6.14 11.74 -15.39
N ILE A 16 -5.31 11.73 -14.34
CA ILE A 16 -5.67 11.14 -13.04
C ILE A 16 -6.54 12.14 -12.27
N SER A 17 -7.69 11.69 -11.78
CA SER A 17 -8.56 12.52 -10.95
C SER A 17 -7.98 12.69 -9.54
N ARG A 18 -7.90 13.95 -9.06
CA ARG A 18 -7.46 14.30 -7.70
C ARG A 18 -8.59 14.08 -6.70
N VAL A 19 -8.89 12.81 -6.44
CA VAL A 19 -9.95 12.37 -5.51
C VAL A 19 -9.36 11.62 -4.33
N ASP A 20 -10.14 11.42 -3.26
CA ASP A 20 -9.74 10.69 -2.04
C ASP A 20 -8.30 10.98 -1.56
N PRO A 21 -7.98 12.25 -1.24
CA PRO A 21 -6.65 12.62 -0.77
C PRO A 21 -6.34 11.99 0.58
N GLY A 22 -5.11 11.51 0.72
CA GLY A 22 -4.59 11.09 2.00
C GLY A 22 -3.21 10.49 1.88
N TYR A 23 -2.81 9.74 2.90
CA TYR A 23 -1.50 9.14 3.00
C TYR A 23 -1.63 7.63 3.10
N ILE A 24 -0.77 6.92 2.38
CA ILE A 24 -0.48 5.52 2.67
C ILE A 24 0.74 5.50 3.59
N TYR A 25 0.77 4.57 4.51
CA TYR A 25 1.91 4.36 5.39
C TYR A 25 2.26 2.88 5.50
N ILE A 26 3.54 2.62 5.78
CA ILE A 26 4.04 1.31 6.15
C ILE A 26 4.67 1.41 7.54
N VAL A 27 4.24 0.55 8.45
CA VAL A 27 4.92 0.34 9.74
C VAL A 27 5.38 -1.10 9.85
N GLU A 28 6.54 -1.29 10.45
CA GLU A 28 7.09 -2.58 10.80
C GLU A 28 6.91 -2.83 12.30
N ASN A 29 6.63 -4.06 12.67
CA ASN A 29 6.61 -4.53 14.05
C ASN A 29 6.94 -6.03 14.12
N HIS A 30 8.07 -6.36 14.74
CA HIS A 30 8.56 -7.73 14.92
C HIS A 30 8.60 -8.57 13.63
N GLY A 31 9.14 -8.00 12.56
CA GLY A 31 9.30 -8.63 11.24
C GLY A 31 8.02 -8.66 10.39
N LYS A 32 6.91 -8.09 10.88
CA LYS A 32 5.65 -7.97 10.13
C LYS A 32 5.40 -6.53 9.72
N TYR A 33 4.77 -6.36 8.57
CA TYR A 33 4.58 -5.06 7.95
C TYR A 33 3.10 -4.75 7.81
N LYS A 34 2.67 -3.59 8.30
CA LYS A 34 1.30 -3.11 8.11
C LYS A 34 1.28 -2.09 6.99
N ILE A 35 0.44 -2.33 5.98
CA ILE A 35 0.15 -1.36 4.92
C ILE A 35 -1.19 -0.71 5.25
N GLY A 36 -1.18 0.55 5.66
CA GLY A 36 -2.38 1.26 6.09
C GLY A 36 -2.51 2.64 5.46
N LYS A 37 -3.62 3.30 5.78
CA LYS A 37 -3.93 4.62 5.22
C LYS A 37 -4.48 5.60 6.25
N SER A 38 -4.33 6.90 5.98
CA SER A 38 -4.80 7.97 6.85
C SER A 38 -5.11 9.25 6.09
N LYS A 39 -6.22 9.92 6.42
CA LYS A 39 -6.50 11.28 5.95
C LYS A 39 -5.66 12.35 6.66
N ARG A 40 -5.03 11.99 7.79
CA ARG A 40 -4.21 12.91 8.59
C ARG A 40 -2.73 12.63 8.27
N GLY A 41 -1.91 13.68 8.24
CA GLY A 41 -0.45 13.56 8.21
C GLY A 41 0.08 12.87 9.47
N LYS A 42 1.38 13.01 9.79
CA LYS A 42 2.10 12.28 10.87
C LYS A 42 1.45 12.32 12.28
N ASN A 43 0.42 13.13 12.52
CA ASN A 43 -0.35 13.16 13.77
C ASN A 43 -0.96 11.81 14.17
N TRP A 44 -1.31 10.93 13.22
CA TRP A 44 -1.83 9.60 13.54
C TRP A 44 -0.77 8.72 14.22
N LEU A 45 0.51 8.93 13.92
CA LEU A 45 1.62 8.13 14.45
C LEU A 45 1.72 8.25 15.97
N ARG A 46 1.47 9.44 16.52
CA ARG A 46 1.48 9.64 17.98
C ARG A 46 0.42 8.79 18.67
N ALA A 47 -0.79 8.74 18.10
CA ALA A 47 -1.85 7.88 18.62
C ALA A 47 -1.53 6.40 18.42
N ALA A 48 -0.90 6.03 17.30
CA ALA A 48 -0.49 4.65 17.05
C ALA A 48 0.55 4.16 18.08
N LYS A 49 1.52 5.01 18.44
CA LYS A 49 2.54 4.68 19.44
C LYS A 49 2.01 4.43 20.85
N THR A 50 0.78 4.82 21.18
CA THR A 50 0.22 4.55 22.52
C THR A 50 -0.23 3.09 22.68
N TRP A 51 -0.51 2.39 21.57
CA TRP A 51 -0.94 0.98 21.59
C TRP A 51 0.03 0.04 20.85
N LEU A 52 0.99 0.59 20.11
CA LEU A 52 2.08 -0.16 19.49
C LEU A 52 3.40 0.63 19.61
N PRO A 53 4.03 0.62 20.80
CA PRO A 53 5.18 1.49 21.08
C PRO A 53 6.44 1.12 20.28
N ASP A 54 6.64 -0.18 20.02
CA ASP A 54 7.86 -0.73 19.41
C ASP A 54 7.83 -0.71 17.87
N MET A 55 6.79 -0.16 17.26
CA MET A 55 6.70 -0.10 15.81
C MET A 55 7.72 0.88 15.20
N THR A 56 8.24 0.50 14.04
CA THR A 56 9.05 1.37 13.20
C THR A 56 8.21 1.93 12.06
N LEU A 57 8.15 3.26 11.92
CA LEU A 57 7.55 3.87 10.72
C LEU A 57 8.56 3.79 9.58
N ILE A 58 8.25 2.97 8.57
CA ILE A 58 9.06 2.85 7.35
C ILE A 58 8.84 4.09 6.48
N GLY A 59 7.59 4.48 6.28
CA GLY A 59 7.27 5.64 5.46
C GLY A 59 5.80 6.05 5.54
N GLN A 60 5.53 7.30 5.18
CA GLN A 60 4.18 7.83 5.01
C GLN A 60 4.19 8.77 3.80
N LYS A 61 3.48 8.40 2.73
CA LYS A 61 3.55 9.07 1.43
C LYS A 61 2.16 9.57 1.01
N PRO A 62 2.03 10.82 0.51
CA PRO A 62 0.75 11.38 0.09
C PRO A 62 0.33 10.83 -1.29
N PHE A 63 -0.97 10.60 -1.48
CA PHE A 63 -1.56 10.13 -2.74
C PHE A 63 -2.93 10.77 -2.98
N TRP A 64 -3.29 10.90 -4.25
CA TRP A 64 -4.68 10.88 -4.70
C TRP A 64 -5.15 9.44 -4.88
N GLY A 65 -6.42 9.18 -4.60
CA GLY A 65 -7.00 7.83 -4.68
C GLY A 65 -6.46 6.90 -3.60
N MET A 66 -6.12 7.42 -2.41
CA MET A 66 -5.46 6.70 -1.33
C MET A 66 -6.10 5.32 -1.06
N SER A 67 -7.44 5.26 -0.98
CA SER A 67 -8.14 4.00 -0.72
C SER A 67 -8.06 2.99 -1.87
N HIS A 68 -7.93 3.46 -3.11
CA HIS A 68 -7.73 2.58 -4.26
C HIS A 68 -6.31 2.00 -4.24
N HIS A 69 -5.30 2.85 -4.05
CA HIS A 69 -3.90 2.46 -4.05
C HIS A 69 -3.56 1.49 -2.90
N GLU A 70 -4.11 1.72 -1.70
CA GLU A 70 -3.99 0.78 -0.57
C GLU A 70 -4.59 -0.59 -0.90
N ARG A 71 -5.81 -0.63 -1.47
CA ARG A 71 -6.41 -1.90 -1.89
C ARG A 71 -5.59 -2.62 -2.96
N CYS A 72 -4.98 -1.87 -3.88
CA CYS A 72 -4.06 -2.44 -4.87
C CYS A 72 -2.85 -3.09 -4.20
N LEU A 73 -2.20 -2.41 -3.25
CA LEU A 73 -1.10 -3.00 -2.47
C LEU A 73 -1.54 -4.27 -1.74
N HIS A 74 -2.72 -4.23 -1.10
CA HIS A 74 -3.25 -5.37 -0.37
C HIS A 74 -3.54 -6.59 -1.25
N ALA A 75 -3.95 -6.36 -2.50
CA ALA A 75 -4.14 -7.41 -3.48
C ALA A 75 -2.80 -7.88 -4.08
N GLY A 76 -1.89 -6.97 -4.44
CA GLY A 76 -0.60 -7.28 -5.04
C GLY A 76 0.34 -8.05 -4.12
N PHE A 77 0.18 -7.91 -2.80
CA PHE A 77 0.91 -8.68 -1.78
C PHE A 77 0.04 -9.70 -1.06
N SER A 78 -1.05 -10.15 -1.68
CA SER A 78 -2.04 -11.06 -1.06
C SER A 78 -1.43 -12.36 -0.55
N SER A 79 -0.41 -12.90 -1.23
CA SER A 79 0.27 -14.12 -0.81
C SER A 79 0.99 -13.98 0.53
N TYR A 80 1.43 -12.76 0.88
CA TYR A 80 2.10 -12.46 2.15
C TYR A 80 1.13 -12.03 3.25
N TRP A 81 -0.18 -12.09 3.00
CA TRP A 81 -1.17 -11.63 3.96
C TRP A 81 -1.14 -12.47 5.24
N TYR A 82 -1.02 -11.81 6.39
CA TYR A 82 -1.05 -12.44 7.70
C TYR A 82 -2.42 -12.27 8.37
N SER A 83 -2.84 -11.02 8.57
CA SER A 83 -4.13 -10.71 9.18
C SER A 83 -4.49 -9.23 9.04
N GLY A 84 -5.73 -8.95 8.65
CA GLY A 84 -6.21 -7.58 8.46
C GLY A 84 -5.34 -6.83 7.45
N GLU A 85 -4.58 -5.84 7.94
CA GLU A 85 -3.68 -5.01 7.13
C GLU A 85 -2.20 -5.40 7.27
N TRP A 86 -1.92 -6.52 7.95
CA TRP A 86 -0.57 -7.01 8.25
C TRP A 86 -0.13 -8.09 7.28
N PHE A 87 1.14 -8.03 6.90
CA PHE A 87 1.83 -8.89 5.96
C PHE A 87 3.09 -9.48 6.60
N ASP A 88 3.40 -10.72 6.26
CA ASP A 88 4.56 -11.47 6.71
C ASP A 88 5.34 -11.97 5.49
N PHE A 89 6.53 -11.40 5.30
CA PHE A 89 7.42 -11.71 4.17
C PHE A 89 8.52 -12.72 4.56
N THR A 90 8.37 -13.42 5.68
CA THR A 90 9.36 -14.39 6.14
C THR A 90 9.65 -15.42 5.05
N GLY A 91 10.90 -15.50 4.61
CA GLY A 91 11.35 -16.43 3.59
C GLY A 91 11.33 -15.89 2.15
N ASP A 92 10.94 -14.64 1.92
CA ASP A 92 10.96 -13.98 0.61
C ASP A 92 11.44 -12.52 0.73
N ASN A 93 12.76 -12.36 0.89
CA ASN A 93 13.38 -11.04 1.02
C ASN A 93 13.21 -10.20 -0.25
N ASP A 94 13.19 -10.81 -1.43
CA ASP A 94 13.03 -10.09 -2.70
C ASP A 94 11.68 -9.39 -2.76
N ALA A 95 10.61 -10.05 -2.30
CA ALA A 95 9.28 -9.44 -2.22
C ALA A 95 9.20 -8.35 -1.15
N LEU A 96 9.91 -8.52 -0.03
CA LEU A 96 10.01 -7.47 0.98
C LEU A 96 10.76 -6.24 0.44
N ASP A 97 11.91 -6.44 -0.21
CA ASP A 97 12.71 -5.37 -0.79
C ASP A 97 11.91 -4.65 -1.88
N LEU A 98 11.17 -5.39 -2.71
CA LEU A 98 10.24 -4.80 -3.68
C LEU A 98 9.23 -3.84 -3.01
N LEU A 99 8.66 -4.22 -1.88
CA LEU A 99 7.75 -3.36 -1.12
C LEU A 99 8.49 -2.14 -0.54
N LEU A 100 9.59 -2.35 0.17
CA LEU A 100 10.27 -1.30 0.93
C LEU A 100 10.97 -0.30 0.01
N GLU A 101 11.73 -0.76 -0.98
CA GLU A 101 12.41 0.10 -1.95
C GLU A 101 11.39 0.85 -2.81
N GLY A 102 10.38 0.15 -3.33
CA GLY A 102 9.33 0.75 -4.14
C GLY A 102 8.56 1.82 -3.38
N PHE A 103 8.18 1.54 -2.14
CA PHE A 103 7.40 2.48 -1.33
C PHE A 103 8.22 3.67 -0.84
N THR A 104 9.49 3.47 -0.45
CA THR A 104 10.35 4.55 0.04
C THR A 104 10.77 5.51 -1.06
N ALA A 105 10.78 5.06 -2.32
CA ALA A 105 11.09 5.88 -3.51
C ALA A 105 10.04 6.95 -3.83
N PHE A 106 8.80 6.85 -3.33
CA PHE A 106 7.79 7.88 -3.52
C PHE A 106 8.15 9.19 -2.79
N SER A 107 7.68 10.33 -3.30
CA SER A 107 7.92 11.64 -2.70
C SER A 107 7.17 11.80 -1.37
N ASP A 108 7.73 12.57 -0.43
CA ASP A 108 7.06 12.86 0.85
C ASP A 108 5.98 13.96 0.75
N ASP A 109 5.95 14.69 -0.36
CA ASP A 109 5.21 15.96 -0.51
C ASP A 109 4.47 16.12 -1.84
N ASN A 110 4.61 15.18 -2.78
CA ASN A 110 4.06 15.31 -4.13
C ASN A 110 3.03 14.20 -4.46
N PRO A 111 1.74 14.40 -4.16
CA PRO A 111 0.70 13.40 -4.41
C PRO A 111 0.41 13.19 -5.89
N ASP A 112 0.58 14.21 -6.75
CA ASP A 112 0.42 14.06 -8.20
C ASP A 112 1.43 13.04 -8.74
N LYS A 113 2.72 13.27 -8.44
CA LYS A 113 3.80 12.38 -8.85
C LYS A 113 3.59 10.98 -8.28
N ASN A 114 3.30 10.86 -6.99
CA ASN A 114 3.13 9.56 -6.35
C ASN A 114 1.98 8.76 -6.95
N SER A 115 0.83 9.38 -7.22
CA SER A 115 -0.31 8.68 -7.84
C SER A 115 -0.03 8.23 -9.27
N VAL A 116 0.78 8.98 -10.04
CA VAL A 116 1.23 8.56 -11.38
C VAL A 116 2.26 7.43 -11.27
N ASP A 117 3.31 7.65 -10.49
CA ASP A 117 4.42 6.71 -10.32
C ASP A 117 3.94 5.37 -9.76
N PHE A 118 2.91 5.37 -8.90
CA PHE A 118 2.31 4.16 -8.38
C PHE A 118 1.72 3.29 -9.48
N VAL A 119 1.00 3.86 -10.45
CA VAL A 119 0.41 3.09 -11.55
C VAL A 119 1.52 2.43 -12.37
N TYR A 120 2.61 3.15 -12.64
CA TYR A 120 3.76 2.61 -13.35
C TYR A 120 4.48 1.51 -12.58
N TRP A 121 4.79 1.75 -11.31
CA TRP A 121 5.45 0.76 -10.47
C TRP A 121 4.58 -0.48 -10.28
N PHE A 122 3.30 -0.31 -9.99
CA PHE A 122 2.37 -1.40 -9.73
C PHE A 122 2.18 -2.30 -10.95
N ASN A 123 1.98 -1.69 -12.13
CA ASN A 123 1.83 -2.45 -13.37
C ASN A 123 3.17 -3.04 -13.84
N GLY A 124 4.26 -2.27 -13.76
CA GLY A 124 5.58 -2.69 -14.23
C GLY A 124 6.22 -3.81 -13.40
N LYS A 125 5.71 -4.08 -12.19
CA LYS A 125 6.14 -5.17 -11.32
C LYS A 125 5.19 -6.37 -11.31
N GLY A 126 4.23 -6.42 -12.24
CA GLY A 126 3.29 -7.54 -12.37
C GLY A 126 2.20 -7.60 -11.28
N MET A 127 2.17 -6.66 -10.33
CA MET A 127 1.20 -6.70 -9.23
C MET A 127 -0.26 -6.52 -9.70
N ALA A 128 -0.47 -5.95 -10.89
CA ALA A 128 -1.78 -5.87 -11.53
C ALA A 128 -2.40 -7.23 -11.86
N GLU A 129 -1.59 -8.28 -12.02
CA GLU A 129 -2.08 -9.64 -12.30
C GLU A 129 -2.94 -10.16 -11.14
N PHE A 130 -2.57 -9.86 -9.89
CA PHE A 130 -3.35 -10.21 -8.70
C PHE A 130 -4.72 -9.52 -8.67
N LEU A 131 -4.84 -8.29 -9.17
CA LEU A 131 -6.14 -7.61 -9.29
C LEU A 131 -7.01 -8.26 -10.36
N MET A 132 -6.41 -8.63 -11.49
CA MET A 132 -7.12 -9.33 -12.57
C MET A 132 -7.59 -10.70 -12.12
N GLU A 133 -6.76 -11.41 -11.37
CA GLU A 133 -7.08 -12.71 -10.79
C GLU A 133 -8.19 -12.61 -9.74
N GLN A 134 -8.07 -11.68 -8.79
CA GLN A 134 -9.12 -11.44 -7.81
C GLN A 134 -10.47 -11.16 -8.51
N ALA A 135 -10.45 -10.33 -9.56
CA ALA A 135 -11.65 -9.98 -10.32
C ALA A 135 -12.22 -11.16 -11.11
N SER A 136 -11.37 -11.97 -11.75
CA SER A 136 -11.79 -13.15 -12.52
C SER A 136 -12.46 -14.20 -11.62
N GLN A 137 -11.95 -14.37 -10.40
CA GLN A 137 -12.51 -15.25 -9.38
C GLN A 137 -13.72 -14.64 -8.65
N LYS A 138 -14.03 -13.36 -8.88
CA LYS A 138 -15.11 -12.59 -8.24
C LYS A 138 -15.03 -12.62 -6.71
N LEU A 139 -13.81 -12.58 -6.17
CA LEU A 139 -13.58 -12.62 -4.73
C LEU A 139 -13.50 -11.20 -4.13
N SER A 140 -14.01 -11.07 -2.90
CA SER A 140 -13.69 -9.90 -2.10
C SER A 140 -12.21 -9.95 -1.68
N LEU A 141 -11.60 -8.78 -1.46
CA LEU A 141 -10.19 -8.69 -1.08
C LEU A 141 -9.84 -9.58 0.13
N PRO A 142 -10.61 -9.59 1.24
CA PRO A 142 -10.30 -10.48 2.36
C PRO A 142 -10.37 -11.97 2.02
N LYS A 143 -11.27 -12.38 1.12
CA LYS A 143 -11.36 -13.78 0.67
C LYS A 143 -10.16 -14.14 -0.19
N PHE A 144 -9.79 -13.25 -1.11
CA PHE A 144 -8.63 -13.42 -1.99
C PHE A 144 -7.33 -13.51 -1.18
N GLN A 145 -7.09 -12.57 -0.26
CA GLN A 145 -5.94 -12.59 0.64
C GLN A 145 -5.84 -13.88 1.46
N LYS A 146 -6.96 -14.34 2.03
CA LYS A 146 -6.98 -15.60 2.77
C LYS A 146 -6.66 -16.80 1.87
N GLN A 147 -7.13 -16.80 0.62
CA GLN A 147 -6.85 -17.87 -0.32
C GLN A 147 -5.37 -17.88 -0.73
N GLU A 148 -4.84 -16.75 -1.17
CA GLU A 148 -3.47 -16.64 -1.67
C GLU A 148 -2.42 -16.90 -0.59
N SER A 149 -2.65 -16.44 0.64
CA SER A 149 -1.75 -16.73 1.77
C SER A 149 -1.70 -18.20 2.18
N ILE A 150 -2.76 -18.97 1.93
CA ILE A 150 -2.77 -20.43 2.17
C ILE A 150 -2.03 -21.15 1.06
N ASN A 151 -2.23 -20.73 -0.20
CA ASN A 151 -1.61 -21.33 -1.38
C ASN A 151 -0.08 -21.19 -1.38
N GLN A 152 0.47 -20.25 -0.59
CA GLN A 152 1.92 -19.99 -0.53
C GLN A 152 2.75 -21.01 0.29
N LYS A 153 2.16 -21.94 1.07
CA LYS A 153 2.93 -22.87 1.93
C LYS A 153 2.98 -24.33 1.41
N PRO A 154 4.11 -25.07 1.54
CA PRO A 154 5.46 -24.68 2.00
C PRO A 154 6.53 -24.77 0.88
N ARG A 155 7.33 -23.71 0.71
CA ARG A 155 8.67 -23.82 0.12
C ARG A 155 9.58 -24.39 1.20
N TYR A 156 9.97 -25.66 1.05
CA TYR A 156 10.97 -26.35 1.88
C TYR A 156 12.37 -25.77 1.65
#